data_AF-A0A929AAD1-F1
#
_entry.id   AF-A0A929AAD1-F1
#
_cell.length_a   1.000
_cell.length_b   1.000
_cell.length_c   1.000
_cell.angle_alpha   90.00
_cell.angle_beta   90.00
_cell.angle_gamma   90.00
#
_symmetry.space_group_name_H-M   'P 1'
#
loop_
_entity.id
_entity.type
_entity.pdbx_description
1 polymer ?
#
loop_
_entity_poly.entity_id
_entity_poly.type
_entity_poly.pdbx_seq_one_letter_code
_entity_poly.pdbx_strand_id
1 'polypeptide(L)'
;MRKTIFAVVAGLCGLLVASCSATDLAIAPQPETPPASEASTPEQAALPKQDGSVGQASPLANSLLTPEQIRLLEAAGMRIVLPGYIPEGFEVELVRAEVAGTGMGGTQSLITFVRYAEGETQCFAIRATDGGVGGLPLGEESYPINSPTFGESTLEYGLYGQSNNPTFLSNWLGEGPFYSFMGAGVDAALDRCQNISADEAVRVVESLQY
;
A
#
# COMPACT_ATOMS: atom_id res chain seq x y z
N MET A 1 45.72 -9.02 24.07
CA MET A 1 45.84 -10.19 23.16
C MET A 1 45.06 -11.35 23.75
N ARG A 2 43.81 -11.58 23.31
CA ARG A 2 43.00 -12.74 23.75
C ARG A 2 42.33 -13.36 22.52
N LYS A 3 42.32 -14.69 22.56
CA LYS A 3 42.22 -15.63 21.46
C LYS A 3 40.79 -15.77 20.90
N THR A 4 40.77 -15.93 19.58
CA THR A 4 39.70 -16.46 18.73
C THR A 4 39.23 -17.83 19.18
N ILE A 5 37.92 -18.09 19.12
CA ILE A 5 37.35 -19.45 19.00
C ILE A 5 36.27 -19.40 17.93
N PHE A 6 36.54 -20.05 16.78
CA PHE A 6 35.55 -20.41 15.78
C PHE A 6 34.90 -21.73 16.20
N ALA A 7 33.57 -21.80 16.14
CA ALA A 7 32.83 -23.06 16.18
C ALA A 7 31.95 -23.16 14.94
N VAL A 8 32.39 -24.02 14.02
CA VAL A 8 31.65 -24.48 12.84
C VAL A 8 30.75 -25.62 13.30
N VAL A 9 29.43 -25.50 13.10
CA VAL A 9 28.50 -26.64 13.22
C VAL A 9 27.86 -26.86 11.86
N ALA A 10 28.37 -27.89 11.17
CA ALA A 10 27.75 -28.51 10.03
C ALA A 10 26.80 -29.62 10.54
N GLY A 11 25.53 -29.57 10.14
CA GLY A 11 24.53 -30.62 10.35
C GLY A 11 23.58 -30.61 9.15
N LEU A 12 23.87 -31.33 8.07
CA LEU A 12 23.59 -32.74 7.78
C LEU A 12 22.09 -33.06 7.57
N CYS A 13 21.79 -33.38 6.32
CA CYS A 13 20.83 -34.36 5.81
C CYS A 13 19.46 -34.56 6.47
N GLY A 14 18.42 -34.34 5.66
CA GLY A 14 17.09 -34.92 5.88
C GLY A 14 16.21 -34.80 4.64
N LEU A 15 16.52 -35.52 3.57
CA LEU A 15 15.58 -35.80 2.49
C LEU A 15 14.42 -36.64 3.04
N LEU A 16 13.19 -36.16 2.92
CA LEU A 16 11.98 -36.97 3.05
C LEU A 16 11.14 -36.77 1.80
N VAL A 17 11.23 -37.77 0.92
CA VAL A 17 10.35 -37.97 -0.23
C VAL A 17 9.15 -38.76 0.28
N ALA A 18 7.94 -38.21 0.15
CA ALA A 18 6.70 -38.95 0.34
C ALA A 18 5.82 -38.77 -0.91
N SER A 19 5.76 -39.86 -1.67
CA SER A 19 4.93 -40.16 -2.82
C SER A 19 3.47 -40.50 -2.43
N CYS A 20 2.62 -40.70 -3.45
CA CYS A 20 1.25 -41.25 -3.46
C CYS A 20 0.14 -40.18 -3.44
N SER A 21 -0.92 -40.21 -4.28
CA SER A 21 -1.36 -41.14 -5.31
C SER A 21 -2.27 -40.40 -6.29
N ALA A 22 -2.17 -40.77 -7.58
CA ALA A 22 -3.19 -40.47 -8.57
C ALA A 22 -4.40 -41.38 -8.33
N THR A 23 -5.60 -40.79 -8.27
CA THR A 23 -6.86 -41.54 -8.35
C THR A 23 -7.53 -41.20 -9.67
N ASP A 24 -7.82 -42.27 -10.38
CA ASP A 24 -8.36 -42.38 -11.71
C ASP A 24 -9.90 -42.21 -11.72
N LEU A 25 -10.40 -41.80 -12.89
CA LEU A 25 -11.72 -42.09 -13.48
C LEU A 25 -13.02 -41.73 -12.73
N ALA A 26 -13.72 -40.74 -13.28
CA ALA A 26 -15.14 -40.90 -13.62
C ALA A 26 -15.53 -40.03 -14.83
N ILE A 27 -15.77 -40.69 -15.97
CA ILE A 27 -16.42 -40.15 -17.16
C ILE A 27 -17.92 -40.45 -17.04
N ALA A 28 -18.77 -39.44 -17.20
CA ALA A 28 -20.19 -39.57 -17.53
C ALA A 28 -20.72 -38.23 -18.11
N PRO A 29 -21.89 -38.17 -18.78
CA PRO A 29 -22.03 -37.71 -20.16
C PRO A 29 -22.60 -36.28 -20.34
N GLN A 30 -22.29 -35.66 -21.48
CA GLN A 30 -23.04 -34.55 -22.12
C GLN A 30 -24.36 -35.11 -22.73
N PRO A 31 -25.34 -34.33 -23.28
CA PRO A 31 -25.45 -32.87 -23.45
C PRO A 31 -26.86 -32.30 -23.11
N GLU A 32 -26.99 -30.99 -22.85
CA GLU A 32 -28.23 -30.28 -23.17
C GLU A 32 -27.94 -28.90 -23.79
N THR A 33 -28.44 -28.76 -25.00
CA THR A 33 -28.38 -27.60 -25.89
C THR A 33 -29.21 -26.45 -25.33
N PRO A 34 -28.66 -25.24 -25.11
CA PRO A 34 -29.47 -24.07 -24.79
C PRO A 34 -30.27 -23.61 -26.02
N PRO A 35 -31.53 -23.18 -25.85
CA PRO A 35 -32.31 -22.62 -26.94
C PRO A 35 -31.78 -21.26 -27.40
N ALA A 36 -31.87 -21.10 -28.73
CA ALA A 36 -32.05 -19.88 -29.52
C ALA A 36 -31.70 -18.52 -28.88
N SER A 37 -30.68 -17.91 -29.47
CA SER A 37 -30.35 -16.49 -29.39
C SER A 37 -31.49 -15.65 -29.98
N GLU A 38 -32.22 -14.95 -29.11
CA GLU A 38 -33.03 -13.79 -29.48
C GLU A 38 -32.14 -12.54 -29.39
N ALA A 39 -31.98 -11.88 -30.53
CA ALA A 39 -31.28 -10.62 -30.65
C ALA A 39 -32.09 -9.51 -29.98
N SER A 40 -31.69 -9.13 -28.78
CA SER A 40 -32.15 -7.91 -28.12
C SER A 40 -31.20 -6.78 -28.44
N THR A 41 -31.70 -5.84 -29.25
CA THR A 41 -31.16 -4.49 -29.50
C THR A 41 -30.60 -3.87 -28.22
N PRO A 42 -29.34 -3.41 -28.19
CA PRO A 42 -28.92 -2.46 -27.18
C PRO A 42 -29.56 -1.11 -27.52
N GLU A 43 -30.71 -0.85 -26.91
CA GLU A 43 -31.16 0.52 -26.69
C GLU A 43 -30.05 1.21 -25.89
N GLN A 44 -29.31 2.07 -26.59
CA GLN A 44 -28.33 2.97 -26.00
C GLN A 44 -29.07 3.87 -25.00
N ALA A 45 -29.19 3.37 -23.77
CA ALA A 45 -29.43 4.20 -22.61
C ALA A 45 -28.29 5.22 -22.58
N ALA A 46 -28.68 6.47 -22.77
CA ALA A 46 -27.81 7.62 -22.72
C ALA A 46 -26.85 7.49 -21.53
N LEU A 47 -25.56 7.62 -21.80
CA LEU A 47 -24.58 7.86 -20.74
C LEU A 47 -25.14 8.97 -19.84
N PRO A 48 -25.19 8.78 -18.51
CA PRO A 48 -25.32 9.93 -17.64
C PRO A 48 -24.20 10.90 -18.01
N LYS A 49 -24.59 12.16 -18.23
CA LYS A 49 -23.64 13.26 -18.37
C LYS A 49 -22.63 13.11 -17.24
N GLN A 50 -21.38 12.82 -17.61
CA GLN A 50 -20.25 13.04 -16.72
C GLN A 50 -20.19 14.54 -16.53
N ASP A 51 -20.86 15.04 -15.50
CA ASP A 51 -20.63 16.38 -15.01
C ASP A 51 -19.18 16.43 -14.58
N GLY A 52 -18.39 17.13 -15.39
CA GLY A 52 -16.97 17.31 -15.19
C GLY A 52 -16.71 18.01 -13.88
N SER A 53 -16.44 17.22 -12.84
CA SER A 53 -15.54 17.63 -11.78
C SER A 53 -14.17 17.08 -12.16
N VAL A 54 -13.48 17.79 -13.06
CA VAL A 54 -12.03 17.65 -13.17
C VAL A 54 -11.51 18.10 -11.81
N GLY A 55 -11.21 17.13 -10.95
CA GLY A 55 -10.63 17.38 -9.64
C GLY A 55 -9.44 18.29 -9.84
N GLN A 56 -9.50 19.50 -9.30
CA GLN A 56 -8.33 20.36 -9.29
C GLN A 56 -7.28 19.65 -8.44
N ALA A 57 -6.29 19.03 -9.09
CA ALA A 57 -5.11 18.53 -8.43
C ALA A 57 -4.56 19.65 -7.54
N SER A 58 -4.36 19.35 -6.27
CA SER A 58 -3.92 20.32 -5.28
C SER A 58 -2.59 20.95 -5.69
N PRO A 59 -2.36 22.25 -5.41
CA PRO A 59 -1.11 22.93 -5.75
C PRO A 59 0.15 22.18 -5.29
N LEU A 60 0.09 21.45 -4.18
CA LEU A 60 1.19 20.63 -3.66
C LEU A 60 1.50 19.40 -4.52
N ALA A 61 0.46 18.76 -5.09
CA ALA A 61 0.65 17.64 -6.00
C ALA A 61 1.45 18.05 -7.24
N ASN A 62 1.18 19.24 -7.76
CA ASN A 62 1.87 19.79 -8.92
C ASN A 62 3.35 20.15 -8.64
N SER A 63 3.75 20.30 -7.38
CA SER A 63 5.15 20.58 -7.02
C SER A 63 5.97 19.34 -6.67
N LEU A 64 5.32 18.26 -6.21
CA LEU A 64 6.00 17.05 -5.74
C LEU A 64 5.93 15.90 -6.74
N LEU A 65 4.86 15.83 -7.52
CA LEU A 65 4.61 14.77 -8.48
C LEU A 65 4.77 15.30 -9.90
N THR A 66 5.26 14.44 -10.78
CA THR A 66 5.25 14.70 -12.22
C THR A 66 3.81 14.68 -12.77
N PRO A 67 3.53 15.40 -13.88
CA PRO A 67 2.21 15.34 -14.53
C PRO A 67 1.77 13.92 -14.87
N GLU A 68 2.70 13.04 -15.26
CA GLU A 68 2.42 11.63 -15.55
C GLU A 68 1.96 10.86 -14.30
N GLN A 69 2.60 11.09 -13.15
CA GLN A 69 2.22 10.47 -11.87
C GLN A 69 0.86 10.97 -11.39
N ILE A 70 0.55 12.26 -11.57
CA ILE A 70 -0.76 12.81 -11.24
C ILE A 70 -1.83 12.14 -12.10
N ARG A 71 -1.63 12.06 -13.42
CA ARG A 71 -2.57 11.41 -14.34
C ARG A 71 -2.77 9.93 -14.00
N LEU A 72 -1.73 9.23 -13.56
CA LEU A 72 -1.83 7.84 -13.10
C LEU A 72 -2.75 7.72 -11.87
N LEU A 73 -2.56 8.56 -10.86
CA LEU A 73 -3.38 8.53 -9.63
C LEU A 73 -4.83 8.96 -9.90
N GLU A 74 -5.02 9.99 -10.74
CA GLU A 74 -6.35 10.43 -11.17
C GLU A 74 -7.09 9.36 -11.96
N ALA A 75 -6.40 8.66 -12.87
CA ALA A 75 -6.99 7.57 -13.65
C ALA A 75 -7.42 6.38 -12.77
N ALA A 76 -6.79 6.22 -11.60
CA ALA A 76 -7.19 5.25 -10.60
C ALA A 76 -8.40 5.70 -9.77
N GLY A 77 -8.94 6.91 -9.99
CA GLY A 77 -10.14 7.41 -9.30
C GLY A 77 -9.93 7.69 -7.81
N MET A 78 -8.68 7.69 -7.33
CA MET A 78 -8.35 8.03 -5.95
C MET A 78 -8.15 9.53 -5.81
N ARG A 79 -8.67 10.08 -4.72
CA ARG A 79 -8.30 11.44 -4.33
C ARG A 79 -6.85 11.41 -3.85
N ILE A 80 -6.03 12.27 -4.44
CA ILE A 80 -4.61 12.37 -4.10
C ILE A 80 -4.51 13.07 -2.74
N VAL A 81 -3.71 12.51 -1.84
CA VAL A 81 -3.34 13.11 -0.56
C VAL A 81 -1.82 13.10 -0.46
N LEU A 82 -1.26 14.24 -0.11
CA LEU A 82 0.18 14.41 0.03
C LEU A 82 0.52 15.12 1.35
N PRO A 83 1.69 14.83 1.92
CA PRO A 83 2.20 15.61 3.04
C PRO A 83 2.49 17.05 2.59
N GLY A 84 1.95 18.03 3.33
CA GLY A 84 2.38 19.43 3.23
C GLY A 84 3.76 19.67 3.85
N TYR A 85 4.19 18.78 4.74
CA TYR A 85 5.54 18.74 5.31
C TYR A 85 6.25 17.45 4.88
N ILE A 86 7.42 17.63 4.25
CA ILE A 86 8.33 16.53 3.89
C ILE A 86 9.66 16.80 4.62
N PRO A 87 10.23 15.82 5.34
CA PRO A 87 11.49 16.02 6.04
C PRO A 87 12.62 16.39 5.07
N GLU A 88 13.59 17.17 5.55
CA GLU A 88 14.68 17.64 4.71
C GLU A 88 15.45 16.49 4.05
N GLY A 89 15.69 16.62 2.74
CA GLY A 89 16.42 15.65 1.94
C GLY A 89 15.60 14.47 1.44
N PHE A 90 14.30 14.41 1.74
CA PHE A 90 13.40 13.42 1.13
C PHE A 90 12.89 13.87 -0.23
N GLU A 91 12.79 12.92 -1.15
CA GLU A 91 12.18 13.10 -2.47
C GLU A 91 11.21 11.95 -2.78
N VAL A 92 10.31 12.17 -3.73
CA VAL A 92 9.40 11.11 -4.21
C VAL A 92 10.19 10.16 -5.10
N GLU A 93 10.27 8.89 -4.71
CA GLU A 93 10.97 7.85 -5.46
C GLU A 93 10.03 7.04 -6.34
N LEU A 94 8.88 6.66 -5.79
CA LEU A 94 7.93 5.77 -6.43
C LEU A 94 6.51 6.27 -6.25
N VAL A 95 5.74 6.26 -7.33
CA VAL A 95 4.29 6.38 -7.31
C VAL A 95 3.72 5.16 -8.00
N ARG A 96 2.91 4.38 -7.28
CA ARG A 96 2.23 3.20 -7.78
C ARG A 96 0.74 3.34 -7.55
N ALA A 97 -0.05 2.93 -8.54
CA ALA A 97 -1.49 2.80 -8.42
C ALA A 97 -1.92 1.46 -9.02
N GLU A 98 -2.74 0.72 -8.30
CA GLU A 98 -3.24 -0.59 -8.66
C GLU A 98 -4.76 -0.56 -8.55
N VAL A 99 -5.44 -0.65 -9.70
CA VAL A 99 -6.88 -0.79 -9.76
C VAL A 99 -7.20 -2.26 -9.54
N ALA A 100 -7.94 -2.56 -8.49
CA ALA A 100 -8.36 -3.93 -8.23
C ALA A 100 -9.28 -4.44 -9.36
N GLY A 101 -9.08 -5.70 -9.73
CA GLY A 101 -10.01 -6.42 -10.62
C GLY A 101 -11.34 -6.73 -9.91
N THR A 102 -12.12 -7.67 -10.45
CA THR A 102 -13.44 -8.09 -9.93
C THR A 102 -13.41 -8.83 -8.59
N GLY A 103 -12.36 -8.67 -7.77
CA GLY A 103 -12.16 -9.33 -6.48
C GLY A 103 -12.42 -8.42 -5.28
N MET A 104 -12.34 -8.99 -4.07
CA MET A 104 -12.36 -8.21 -2.84
C MET A 104 -10.99 -7.57 -2.62
N GLY A 105 -10.88 -6.31 -3.02
CA GLY A 105 -9.72 -5.45 -2.84
C GLY A 105 -10.07 -4.12 -3.45
N GLY A 106 -9.88 -3.02 -2.73
CA GLY A 106 -10.09 -1.69 -3.31
C GLY A 106 -8.99 -1.33 -4.31
N THR A 107 -9.19 -0.26 -5.07
CA THR A 107 -8.10 0.45 -5.73
C THR A 107 -7.12 0.96 -4.69
N GLN A 108 -5.82 0.78 -4.93
CA GLN A 108 -4.76 1.18 -4.00
C GLN A 108 -3.74 2.08 -4.68
N SER A 109 -3.16 3.01 -3.91
CA SER A 109 -1.94 3.69 -4.32
C SER A 109 -0.91 3.71 -3.21
N LEU A 110 0.35 3.87 -3.62
CA LEU A 110 1.49 4.02 -2.74
C LEU A 110 2.39 5.12 -3.32
N ILE A 111 2.71 6.11 -2.48
CA ILE A 111 3.68 7.16 -2.80
C ILE A 111 4.83 7.02 -1.80
N THR A 112 6.01 6.67 -2.30
CA THR A 112 7.21 6.41 -1.50
C THR A 112 8.14 7.62 -1.53
N PHE A 113 8.60 8.00 -0.35
CA PHE A 113 9.56 9.07 -0.14
C PHE A 113 10.87 8.48 0.37
N VAL A 114 11.99 8.86 -0.22
CA VAL A 114 13.32 8.34 0.13
C VAL A 114 14.28 9.47 0.44
N ARG A 115 15.19 9.22 1.37
CA ARG A 115 16.39 10.02 1.61
C ARG A 115 17.60 9.12 1.72
N TYR A 116 18.66 9.50 1.02
CA TYR A 116 19.97 8.87 1.09
C TYR A 116 20.89 9.74 1.96
N ALA A 117 21.29 9.27 3.14
CA ALA A 117 22.13 10.03 4.07
C ALA A 117 23.20 9.14 4.70
N GLU A 118 24.48 9.51 4.55
CA GLU A 118 25.62 8.92 5.28
C GLU A 118 25.73 7.38 5.23
N GLY A 119 25.28 6.76 4.14
CA GLY A 119 25.31 5.30 3.98
C GLY A 119 24.07 4.58 4.51
N GLU A 120 23.09 5.33 5.02
CA GLU A 120 21.77 4.85 5.39
C GLU A 120 20.73 5.35 4.37
N THR A 121 19.73 4.52 4.12
CA THR A 121 18.56 4.88 3.32
C THR A 121 17.38 4.95 4.26
N GLN A 122 16.73 6.10 4.36
CA GLN A 122 15.49 6.25 5.12
C GLN A 122 14.34 6.41 4.14
N CYS A 123 13.24 5.73 4.41
CA CYS A 123 12.05 5.87 3.60
C CYS A 123 10.77 5.74 4.42
N PHE A 124 9.71 6.30 3.86
CA PHE A 124 8.35 6.10 4.30
C PHE A 124 7.42 6.17 3.08
N ALA A 125 6.18 5.74 3.23
CA ALA A 125 5.17 5.91 2.21
C ALA A 125 3.84 6.38 2.75
N ILE A 126 3.06 7.00 1.88
CA ILE A 126 1.64 7.24 2.05
C ILE A 126 0.89 6.25 1.17
N ARG A 127 0.08 5.40 1.79
CA ARG A 127 -0.82 4.48 1.11
C ARG A 127 -2.23 5.04 1.11
N ALA A 128 -2.93 4.86 -0.01
CA ALA A 128 -4.38 5.04 -0.07
C ALA A 128 -5.07 3.75 -0.52
N THR A 129 -6.30 3.55 -0.07
CA THR A 129 -7.19 2.49 -0.55
C THR A 129 -8.65 2.92 -0.50
N ASP A 130 -9.47 2.54 -1.47
CA ASP A 130 -10.93 2.76 -1.44
C ASP A 130 -11.72 1.58 -0.82
N GLY A 131 -11.04 0.53 -0.40
CA GLY A 131 -11.65 -0.66 0.19
C GLY A 131 -10.68 -1.58 0.92
N GLY A 132 -11.22 -2.63 1.56
CA GLY A 132 -10.42 -3.64 2.25
C GLY A 132 -9.71 -3.14 3.51
N VAL A 133 -10.27 -2.13 4.18
CA VAL A 133 -9.73 -1.62 5.44
C VAL A 133 -10.22 -2.45 6.63
N GLY A 134 -9.28 -2.81 7.49
CA GLY A 134 -9.52 -3.43 8.78
C GLY A 134 -8.81 -2.65 9.88
N GLY A 135 -9.18 -2.91 11.14
CA GLY A 135 -8.47 -2.33 12.27
C GLY A 135 -7.01 -2.77 12.31
N LEU A 136 -6.12 -1.85 12.67
CA LEU A 136 -4.72 -2.20 12.89
C LEU A 136 -4.53 -2.86 14.26
N PRO A 137 -3.68 -3.89 14.36
CA PRO A 137 -3.25 -4.38 15.65
C PRO A 137 -2.44 -3.28 16.36
N LEU A 138 -2.71 -3.11 17.65
CA LEU A 138 -1.98 -2.17 18.49
C LEU A 138 -0.50 -2.54 18.52
N GLY A 139 0.35 -1.52 18.47
CA GLY A 139 1.79 -1.66 18.54
C GLY A 139 2.32 -1.88 19.94
N GLU A 140 3.64 -1.95 20.04
CA GLU A 140 4.38 -1.86 21.30
C GLU A 140 4.28 -0.44 21.88
N GLU A 141 4.25 0.57 21.01
CA GLU A 141 4.07 1.98 21.35
C GLU A 141 3.07 2.63 20.41
N SER A 142 2.34 3.63 20.91
CA SER A 142 1.33 4.38 20.16
C SER A 142 1.55 5.87 20.35
N TYR A 143 1.56 6.59 19.24
CA TYR A 143 1.80 8.03 19.17
C TYR A 143 0.52 8.70 18.66
N PRO A 144 -0.04 9.67 19.39
CA PRO A 144 -1.24 10.35 18.96
C PRO A 144 -0.97 11.18 17.70
N ILE A 145 -1.92 11.15 16.77
CA ILE A 145 -1.96 12.03 15.59
C ILE A 145 -3.17 12.95 15.71
N ASN A 146 -2.97 14.23 15.46
CA ASN A 146 -4.04 15.21 15.32
C ASN A 146 -3.91 15.93 13.97
N SER A 147 -4.50 15.33 12.94
CA SER A 147 -4.47 15.89 11.58
C SER A 147 -5.55 16.97 11.43
N PRO A 148 -5.22 18.19 10.95
CA PRO A 148 -6.22 19.19 10.59
C PRO A 148 -7.19 18.72 9.50
N THR A 149 -6.74 17.81 8.63
CA THR A 149 -7.53 17.29 7.50
C THR A 149 -8.37 16.07 7.90
N PHE A 150 -7.84 15.19 8.74
CA PHE A 150 -8.42 13.88 9.03
C PHE A 150 -8.87 13.67 10.49
N GLY A 151 -8.62 14.62 11.38
CA GLY A 151 -8.93 14.52 12.80
C GLY A 151 -7.94 13.64 13.57
N GLU A 152 -8.43 13.08 14.68
CA GLU A 152 -7.64 12.26 15.60
C GLU A 152 -7.39 10.85 15.06
N SER A 153 -6.17 10.35 15.24
CA SER A 153 -5.76 8.99 14.89
C SER A 153 -4.54 8.57 15.73
N THR A 154 -3.91 7.44 15.38
CA THR A 154 -2.68 6.97 16.02
C THR A 154 -1.66 6.47 15.01
N LEU A 155 -0.39 6.68 15.34
CA LEU A 155 0.76 6.04 14.69
C LEU A 155 1.26 4.96 15.64
N GLU A 156 1.25 3.72 15.18
CA GLU A 156 1.66 2.58 15.99
C GLU A 156 3.07 2.14 15.62
N TYR A 157 3.87 1.77 16.61
CA TYR A 157 5.21 1.20 16.43
C TYR A 157 5.21 -0.28 16.81
N GLY A 158 5.60 -1.15 15.89
CA GLY A 158 5.55 -2.60 16.09
C GLY A 158 5.86 -3.38 14.82
N LEU A 159 5.54 -4.68 14.81
CA LEU A 159 5.74 -5.56 13.65
C LEU A 159 4.52 -5.53 12.73
N TYR A 160 4.68 -4.94 11.54
CA TYR A 160 3.62 -4.73 10.57
C TYR A 160 4.00 -5.20 9.17
N GLY A 161 2.99 -5.67 8.42
CA GLY A 161 3.15 -6.06 7.02
C GLY A 161 4.21 -7.15 6.84
N GLN A 162 5.21 -6.86 6.01
CA GLN A 162 6.32 -7.77 5.71
C GLN A 162 7.58 -7.48 6.55
N SER A 163 7.52 -6.54 7.49
CA SER A 163 8.70 -6.06 8.18
C SER A 163 9.26 -7.10 9.15
N ASN A 164 10.58 -7.33 9.08
CA ASN A 164 11.31 -8.18 10.03
C ASN A 164 11.79 -7.41 11.27
N ASN A 165 11.64 -6.08 11.29
CA ASN A 165 12.00 -5.21 12.41
C ASN A 165 10.81 -4.32 12.79
N PRO A 166 10.72 -3.84 14.04
CA PRO A 166 9.69 -2.88 14.42
C PRO A 166 9.71 -1.63 13.52
N THR A 167 8.52 -1.17 13.16
CA THR A 167 8.29 -0.09 12.20
C THR A 167 7.01 0.66 12.53
N PHE A 168 6.80 1.79 11.83
CA PHE A 168 5.63 2.63 12.04
C PHE A 168 4.52 2.30 11.05
N LEU A 169 3.27 2.27 11.54
CA LEU A 169 2.08 2.17 10.71
C LEU A 169 0.97 3.01 11.34
N SER A 170 0.40 3.96 10.59
CA SER A 170 -0.72 4.74 11.12
C SER A 170 -2.04 4.01 10.92
N ASN A 171 -2.97 4.17 11.86
CA ASN A 171 -4.36 3.78 11.65
C ASN A 171 -4.94 4.49 10.43
N TRP A 172 -5.97 3.91 9.84
CA TRP A 172 -6.61 4.45 8.65
C TRP A 172 -7.19 5.83 8.95
N LEU A 173 -6.88 6.78 8.09
CA LEU A 173 -7.32 8.17 8.13
C LEU A 173 -8.41 8.39 7.09
N GLY A 174 -9.37 9.25 7.40
CA GLY A 174 -10.47 9.64 6.51
C GLY A 174 -11.66 8.69 6.50
N GLU A 175 -12.72 9.11 5.83
CA GLU A 175 -14.01 8.39 5.74
C GLU A 175 -14.17 7.60 4.43
N GLY A 176 -13.10 7.50 3.63
CA GLY A 176 -13.12 6.84 2.32
C GLY A 176 -12.90 7.82 1.15
N PRO A 177 -11.91 7.58 0.26
CA PRO A 177 -10.82 6.61 0.41
C PRO A 177 -10.03 6.82 1.71
N PHE A 178 -9.39 5.75 2.17
CA PHE A 178 -8.65 5.70 3.43
C PHE A 178 -7.15 5.86 3.18
N TYR A 179 -6.47 6.54 4.09
CA TYR A 179 -5.04 6.82 3.98
C TYR A 179 -4.27 6.28 5.18
N SER A 180 -3.04 5.85 4.98
CA SER A 180 -2.17 5.37 6.06
C SER A 180 -0.70 5.67 5.74
N PHE A 181 0.04 6.03 6.78
CA PHE A 181 1.50 6.13 6.75
C PHE A 181 2.13 4.77 6.98
N MET A 182 3.15 4.46 6.18
CA MET A 182 3.93 3.23 6.25
C MET A 182 5.40 3.55 6.47
N GLY A 183 5.98 2.99 7.52
CA GLY A 183 7.41 2.97 7.78
C GLY A 183 8.14 1.88 7.00
N ALA A 184 9.44 1.80 7.24
CA ALA A 184 10.35 0.86 6.60
C ALA A 184 9.87 -0.60 6.71
N GLY A 185 10.05 -1.38 5.64
CA GLY A 185 9.75 -2.82 5.57
C GLY A 185 8.27 -3.21 5.57
N VAL A 186 7.32 -2.28 5.69
CA VAL A 186 5.89 -2.62 5.67
C VAL A 186 5.44 -3.15 4.29
N ASP A 187 5.96 -2.54 3.22
CA ASP A 187 5.78 -2.91 1.82
C ASP A 187 7.14 -3.21 1.19
N ALA A 188 7.18 -4.03 0.13
CA ALA A 188 8.41 -4.36 -0.59
C ALA A 188 9.12 -3.12 -1.17
N ALA A 189 8.38 -2.04 -1.48
CA ALA A 189 8.97 -0.76 -1.91
C ALA A 189 9.75 -0.06 -0.78
N LEU A 190 9.51 -0.43 0.48
CA LEU A 190 10.14 0.11 1.67
C LEU A 190 11.18 -0.84 2.26
N ASP A 191 11.52 -1.92 1.55
CA ASP A 191 12.54 -2.86 1.96
C ASP A 191 13.92 -2.20 1.99
N ARG A 192 14.74 -2.62 2.97
CA ARG A 192 16.12 -2.15 3.17
C ARG A 192 16.26 -0.67 3.54
N CYS A 193 15.16 0.00 3.86
CA CYS A 193 15.20 1.31 4.49
C CYS A 193 15.28 1.20 6.02
N GLN A 194 15.65 2.32 6.63
CA GLN A 194 15.42 2.61 8.02
C GLN A 194 14.21 3.54 8.18
N ASN A 195 13.58 3.50 9.35
CA ASN A 195 12.51 4.43 9.70
C ASN A 195 13.05 5.85 9.88
N ILE A 196 12.17 6.82 9.63
CA ILE A 196 12.30 8.15 10.23
C ILE A 196 11.94 8.09 11.73
N SER A 197 12.24 9.14 12.49
CA SER A 197 11.83 9.19 13.91
C SER A 197 10.30 9.24 14.04
N ALA A 198 9.78 8.85 15.20
CA ALA A 198 8.36 8.94 15.49
C ALA A 198 7.82 10.38 15.34
N ASP A 199 8.55 11.37 15.86
CA ASP A 199 8.17 12.78 15.76
C ASP A 199 8.08 13.25 14.30
N GLU A 200 9.02 12.83 13.44
CA GLU A 200 8.97 13.16 12.02
C GLU A 200 7.81 12.44 11.32
N ALA A 201 7.56 11.18 11.65
CA ALA A 201 6.42 10.44 11.12
C ALA A 201 5.09 11.09 11.50
N VAL A 202 4.88 11.45 12.77
CA VAL A 202 3.68 12.16 13.23
C VAL A 202 3.51 13.47 12.47
N ARG A 203 4.58 14.29 12.34
CA ARG A 203 4.53 15.55 11.59
C ARG A 203 4.16 15.36 10.12
N VAL A 204 4.69 14.32 9.46
CA VAL A 204 4.32 13.98 8.08
C VAL A 204 2.83 13.67 8.01
N VAL A 205 2.31 12.81 8.89
CA VAL A 205 0.90 12.41 8.89
C VAL A 205 -0.05 13.55 9.21
N GLU A 206 0.28 14.38 10.20
CA GLU A 206 -0.52 15.55 10.56
C GLU A 206 -0.53 16.59 9.44
N SER A 207 0.50 16.63 8.59
CA SER A 207 0.56 17.53 7.45
C SER A 207 -0.18 17.05 6.20
N LEU A 208 -0.78 15.86 6.22
CA LEU A 208 -1.48 15.32 5.05
C LEU A 208 -2.66 16.21 4.67
N GLN A 209 -2.75 16.51 3.38
CA GLN A 209 -3.82 17.31 2.80
C GLN A 209 -4.14 16.89 1.37
N TYR A 210 -5.35 17.26 0.93
CA TYR A 210 -5.83 17.03 -0.44
C TYR A 210 -5.11 17.89 -1.46
#